data_AF-A0A544XKM9-F1
#
_entry.id   AF-A0A544XKM9-F1
#
_cell.length_a   1.000
_cell.length_b   1.000
_cell.length_c   1.000
_cell.angle_alpha   90.00
_cell.angle_beta   90.00
_cell.angle_gamma   90.00
#
_symmetry.space_group_name_H-M   'P 1'
#
loop_
_entity.id
_entity.type
_entity.pdbx_description
1 polymer ?
#
loop_
_entity_poly.entity_id
_entity_poly.type
_entity_poly.pdbx_seq_one_letter_code
_entity_poly.pdbx_strand_id
1 'polypeptide(L)'
;MTMTLADQAARTGQDGQVTEKRVSRPARRTFTAAYKARILAAYDALPEGSPERGALMRRERLYHSHIEHWRKQQENGTLASSTGKPPTKGTESEELARLRAENKKLKSEAAKLEAKNEKLTSELGKTKTALDIAGKAFALLDDISRSADSDES
;
A
#
# COMPACT_ATOMS: atom_id res chain seq x y z
N MET A 1 -33.39 12.87 10.91
CA MET A 1 -33.03 11.89 9.85
C MET A 1 -32.71 10.57 10.54
N THR A 2 -33.54 9.57 10.30
CA THR A 2 -33.66 8.35 11.09
C THR A 2 -32.45 7.43 10.93
N MET A 3 -31.70 7.27 12.01
CA MET A 3 -30.82 6.13 12.23
C MET A 3 -31.67 4.85 12.27
N THR A 4 -31.31 3.81 11.53
CA THR A 4 -32.01 2.52 11.63
C THR A 4 -30.98 1.40 11.62
N LEU A 5 -31.07 0.65 12.71
CA LEU A 5 -30.08 -0.26 13.29
C LEU A 5 -29.55 -1.31 12.31
N ALA A 6 -28.24 -1.52 12.41
CA ALA A 6 -27.62 -2.81 12.22
C ALA A 6 -28.09 -3.74 13.34
N ASP A 7 -28.71 -4.87 12.99
CA ASP A 7 -28.84 -5.99 13.90
C ASP A 7 -28.36 -7.25 13.17
N GLN A 8 -27.24 -7.78 13.67
CA GLN A 8 -26.63 -9.03 13.25
C GLN A 8 -27.09 -10.15 14.18
N ALA A 9 -27.31 -11.32 13.59
CA ALA A 9 -27.09 -12.63 14.21
C ALA A 9 -27.97 -13.03 15.41
N ALA A 10 -29.13 -13.60 15.09
CA ALA A 10 -29.77 -14.71 15.83
C ALA A 10 -30.84 -15.28 14.86
N ARG A 11 -31.02 -16.58 14.56
CA ARG A 11 -30.89 -17.80 15.35
C ARG A 11 -30.78 -19.01 14.41
N THR A 12 -29.92 -19.94 14.77
CA THR A 12 -30.00 -21.35 14.37
C THR A 12 -30.77 -22.07 15.48
N GLY A 13 -31.85 -22.80 15.17
CA GLY A 13 -32.47 -23.78 16.08
C GLY A 13 -34.01 -23.75 16.22
N GLN A 14 -34.64 -24.77 15.63
CA GLN A 14 -35.86 -25.52 16.04
C GLN A 14 -37.28 -24.94 15.93
N ASP A 15 -38.02 -25.60 15.02
CA ASP A 15 -39.43 -26.04 14.98
C ASP A 15 -40.49 -25.46 15.93
N GLY A 16 -41.61 -25.05 15.31
CA GLY A 16 -42.90 -24.83 15.96
C GLY A 16 -43.92 -24.27 14.96
N GLN A 17 -44.84 -25.12 14.48
CA GLN A 17 -45.96 -24.71 13.61
C GLN A 17 -46.87 -23.67 14.29
N VAL A 18 -47.15 -22.56 13.61
CA VAL A 18 -48.44 -21.87 13.69
C VAL A 18 -48.80 -21.23 12.36
N THR A 19 -50.00 -21.56 11.90
CA THR A 19 -50.65 -21.17 10.66
C THR A 19 -51.01 -19.69 10.64
N GLU A 20 -50.56 -18.95 9.63
CA GLU A 20 -51.24 -17.75 9.14
C GLU A 20 -50.66 -17.43 7.75
N LYS A 21 -51.50 -17.46 6.71
CA LYS A 21 -51.11 -17.25 5.31
C LYS A 21 -50.78 -15.78 5.08
N ARG A 22 -49.62 -15.35 5.59
CA ARG A 22 -49.00 -14.06 5.26
C ARG A 22 -48.67 -14.09 3.77
N VAL A 23 -49.16 -13.12 3.02
CA VAL A 23 -48.75 -12.86 1.63
C VAL A 23 -47.23 -12.90 1.59
N SER A 24 -46.67 -13.81 0.78
CA SER A 24 -45.25 -14.16 0.82
C SER A 24 -44.40 -12.90 0.63
N ARG A 25 -43.69 -12.49 1.68
CA ARG A 25 -42.71 -11.40 1.62
C ARG A 25 -41.74 -11.69 0.47
N PRO A 26 -41.32 -10.67 -0.32
CA PRO A 26 -40.36 -10.87 -1.41
C PRO A 26 -39.15 -11.66 -0.91
N ALA A 27 -38.93 -12.84 -1.49
CA ALA A 27 -37.83 -13.70 -1.11
C ALA A 27 -36.52 -13.00 -1.51
N ARG A 28 -35.72 -12.64 -0.49
CA ARG A 28 -34.38 -12.09 -0.74
C ARG A 28 -33.50 -13.21 -1.27
N ARG A 29 -32.68 -12.90 -2.28
CA ARG A 29 -31.70 -13.85 -2.83
C ARG A 29 -30.76 -14.31 -1.71
N THR A 30 -30.64 -15.62 -1.53
CA THR A 30 -29.67 -16.25 -0.63
C THR A 30 -28.52 -16.84 -1.44
N PHE A 31 -27.30 -16.73 -0.92
CA PHE A 31 -26.10 -17.25 -1.58
C PHE A 31 -25.66 -18.53 -0.87
N THR A 32 -25.71 -19.66 -1.57
CA THR A 32 -25.22 -20.94 -1.06
C THR A 32 -23.70 -20.91 -0.88
N ALA A 33 -23.16 -21.73 0.02
CA ALA A 33 -21.73 -21.83 0.23
C ALA A 33 -20.98 -22.20 -1.08
N ALA A 34 -21.49 -23.17 -1.83
CA ALA A 34 -20.94 -23.57 -3.13
C ALA A 34 -20.94 -22.42 -4.14
N TYR A 35 -22.00 -21.60 -4.17
CA TYR A 35 -22.06 -20.43 -5.05
C TYR A 35 -20.97 -19.41 -4.70
N LYS A 36 -20.84 -19.08 -3.41
CA LYS A 36 -19.81 -18.13 -2.94
C LYS A 36 -18.41 -18.62 -3.28
N ALA A 37 -18.14 -19.89 -3.04
CA ALA A 37 -16.85 -20.53 -3.33
C ALA A 37 -16.50 -20.46 -4.82
N ARG A 38 -17.45 -20.83 -5.70
CA ARG A 38 -17.30 -20.74 -7.17
C ARG A 38 -16.98 -19.32 -7.64
N ILE A 39 -17.70 -18.32 -7.11
CA ILE A 39 -17.48 -16.92 -7.48
C ILE A 39 -16.12 -16.42 -7.03
N LEU A 40 -15.69 -16.77 -5.81
CA LEU A 40 -14.36 -16.39 -5.32
C LEU A 40 -13.26 -17.01 -6.19
N ALA A 41 -13.35 -18.30 -6.53
CA ALA A 41 -12.40 -18.93 -7.44
C ALA A 41 -12.36 -18.27 -8.82
N ALA A 42 -13.53 -17.94 -9.39
CA ALA A 42 -13.62 -17.23 -10.66
C ALA A 42 -13.06 -15.80 -10.58
N TYR A 43 -13.20 -15.12 -9.44
CA TYR A 43 -12.66 -13.79 -9.21
C TYR A 43 -11.14 -13.80 -9.05
N ASP A 44 -10.61 -14.78 -8.33
CA ASP A 44 -9.18 -14.95 -8.06
C ASP A 44 -8.40 -15.44 -9.29
N ALA A 45 -9.05 -16.18 -10.20
CA ALA A 45 -8.47 -16.60 -11.46
C ALA A 45 -8.21 -15.44 -12.44
N LEU A 46 -8.86 -14.29 -12.25
CA LEU A 46 -8.71 -13.12 -13.11
C LEU A 46 -7.57 -12.22 -12.62
N PRO A 47 -6.79 -11.57 -13.51
CA PRO A 47 -5.70 -10.67 -13.12
C PRO A 47 -6.17 -9.47 -12.29
N GLU A 48 -5.30 -8.97 -11.41
CA GLU A 48 -5.61 -7.80 -10.60
C GLU A 48 -5.75 -6.53 -11.44
N GLY A 49 -6.80 -5.74 -11.16
CA GLY A 49 -7.15 -4.55 -11.95
C GLY A 49 -7.81 -4.83 -13.30
N SER A 50 -8.07 -6.10 -13.68
CA SER A 50 -8.68 -6.39 -14.97
C SER A 50 -10.16 -5.93 -15.04
N PRO A 51 -10.62 -5.41 -16.20
CA PRO A 51 -12.02 -5.05 -16.39
C PRO A 51 -12.96 -6.27 -16.33
N GLU A 52 -12.41 -7.47 -16.54
CA GLU A 52 -13.10 -8.76 -16.49
C GLU A 52 -13.62 -9.06 -15.08
N ARG A 53 -12.90 -8.65 -14.02
CA ARG A 53 -13.39 -8.76 -12.62
C ARG A 53 -14.69 -7.96 -12.43
N GLY A 54 -14.72 -6.74 -12.95
CA GLY A 54 -15.91 -5.90 -12.94
C GLY A 54 -17.05 -6.47 -13.79
N ALA A 55 -16.72 -7.11 -14.93
CA ALA A 55 -17.70 -7.76 -15.80
C ALA A 55 -18.35 -8.98 -15.11
N LEU A 56 -17.56 -9.83 -14.45
CA LEU A 56 -18.04 -10.95 -13.66
C LEU A 56 -19.02 -10.48 -12.57
N MET A 57 -18.65 -9.44 -11.83
CA MET A 57 -19.48 -8.88 -10.76
C MET A 57 -20.79 -8.30 -11.29
N ARG A 58 -20.76 -7.57 -12.41
CA ARG A 58 -21.97 -7.02 -13.04
C ARG A 58 -22.90 -8.12 -13.53
N ARG A 59 -22.37 -9.18 -14.16
CA ARG A 59 -23.14 -10.35 -14.62
C ARG A 59 -23.84 -11.06 -13.48
N GLU A 60 -23.14 -11.21 -12.35
CA GLU A 60 -23.67 -11.91 -11.17
C GLU A 60 -24.45 -10.99 -10.22
N ARG A 61 -24.57 -9.69 -10.55
CA ARG A 61 -25.13 -8.60 -9.72
C ARG A 61 -24.53 -8.54 -8.32
N LEU A 62 -23.20 -8.64 -8.26
CA LEU A 62 -22.41 -8.60 -7.04
C LEU A 62 -21.68 -7.26 -6.91
N TYR A 63 -21.50 -6.82 -5.67
CA TYR A 63 -20.69 -5.66 -5.31
C TYR A 63 -19.39 -6.10 -4.64
N HIS A 64 -18.38 -5.21 -4.64
CA HIS A 64 -17.06 -5.53 -4.09
C HIS A 64 -17.13 -5.98 -2.63
N SER A 65 -18.04 -5.38 -1.86
CA SER A 65 -18.35 -5.75 -0.48
C SER A 65 -18.76 -7.22 -0.30
N HIS A 66 -19.40 -7.85 -1.29
CA HIS A 66 -19.73 -9.27 -1.23
C HIS A 66 -18.47 -10.14 -1.29
N ILE A 67 -17.53 -9.79 -2.18
CA ILE A 67 -16.27 -10.50 -2.36
C ILE A 67 -15.43 -10.40 -1.09
N GLU A 68 -15.26 -9.19 -0.55
CA GLU A 68 -14.55 -8.97 0.71
C GLU A 68 -15.18 -9.75 1.88
N HIS A 69 -16.50 -9.69 2.00
CA HIS A 69 -17.20 -10.38 3.08
C HIS A 69 -17.09 -11.90 2.98
N TRP A 70 -17.14 -12.47 1.77
CA TRP A 70 -16.95 -13.91 1.59
C TRP A 70 -15.50 -14.36 1.78
N ARG A 71 -14.51 -13.52 1.45
CA ARG A 71 -13.11 -13.78 1.81
C ARG A 71 -12.90 -13.84 3.32
N LYS A 72 -13.48 -12.90 4.07
CA LYS A 72 -13.51 -12.97 5.55
C LYS A 72 -14.21 -14.24 6.07
N GLN A 73 -15.27 -14.69 5.40
CA GLN A 73 -15.93 -15.96 5.75
C GLN A 73 -15.04 -17.18 5.50
N GLN A 74 -14.21 -17.19 4.45
CA GLN A 74 -13.19 -18.23 4.22
C GLN A 74 -12.08 -18.17 5.27
N GLU A 75 -11.58 -16.98 5.60
CA GLU A 75 -10.56 -16.79 6.65
C GLU A 75 -11.04 -17.31 8.01
N ASN A 76 -12.31 -17.07 8.35
CA ASN A 76 -12.91 -17.52 9.60
C ASN A 76 -13.35 -18.99 9.58
N GLY A 77 -13.07 -19.74 8.50
CA GLY A 77 -13.42 -21.16 8.36
C GLY A 77 -14.91 -21.45 8.17
N THR A 78 -15.75 -20.42 8.05
CA THR A 78 -17.21 -20.56 7.86
C THR A 78 -17.59 -20.90 6.42
N LEU A 79 -16.68 -20.70 5.47
CA LEU A 79 -16.86 -21.04 4.07
C LEU A 79 -15.71 -21.96 3.62
N ALA A 80 -16.04 -23.12 3.07
CA ALA A 80 -15.05 -24.03 2.50
C ALA A 80 -14.27 -23.31 1.39
N SER A 81 -12.93 -23.37 1.45
CA SER A 81 -12.09 -22.79 0.41
C SER A 81 -12.32 -23.54 -0.91
N SER A 82 -12.69 -22.81 -1.96
CA SER A 82 -12.96 -23.40 -3.30
C SER A 82 -11.70 -23.93 -3.96
N THR A 83 -10.56 -23.37 -3.57
CA THR A 83 -9.22 -23.75 -3.99
C THR A 83 -8.56 -24.30 -2.74
N GLY A 84 -8.00 -25.50 -2.79
CA GLY A 84 -7.32 -26.15 -1.65
C GLY A 84 -6.05 -25.42 -1.17
N LYS A 85 -5.98 -24.11 -1.33
CA LYS A 85 -4.91 -23.25 -0.84
C LYS A 85 -5.45 -22.52 0.40
N PRO A 86 -4.92 -22.78 1.60
CA PRO A 86 -5.30 -22.03 2.79
C PRO A 86 -5.00 -20.54 2.56
N PRO A 87 -5.76 -19.63 3.19
CA PRO A 87 -5.47 -18.21 3.13
C PRO A 87 -4.03 -18.00 3.63
N THR A 88 -3.18 -17.54 2.72
CA THR A 88 -1.75 -17.24 2.91
C THR A 88 -1.51 -16.03 3.81
N LYS A 89 -2.35 -15.85 4.83
CA LYS A 89 -2.24 -14.75 5.80
C LYS A 89 -0.93 -14.80 6.58
N GLY A 90 -0.36 -15.98 6.76
CA GLY A 90 1.00 -16.14 7.30
C GLY A 90 2.05 -15.54 6.39
N THR A 91 2.05 -15.90 5.09
CA THR A 91 3.09 -15.44 4.16
C THR A 91 2.92 -13.97 3.78
N GLU A 92 1.70 -13.48 3.57
CA GLU A 92 1.45 -12.06 3.27
C GLU A 92 1.75 -11.16 4.47
N SER A 93 1.41 -11.58 5.69
CA SER A 93 1.75 -10.83 6.90
C SER A 93 3.26 -10.80 7.15
N GLU A 94 3.96 -11.91 6.90
CA GLU A 94 5.41 -12.00 7.01
C GLU A 94 6.12 -11.17 5.93
N GLU A 95 5.65 -11.21 4.69
CA GLU A 95 6.14 -10.37 3.59
C GLU A 95 5.92 -8.88 3.89
N LEU A 96 4.74 -8.50 4.39
CA LEU A 96 4.48 -7.13 4.82
C LEU A 96 5.38 -6.69 5.99
N ALA A 97 5.70 -7.58 6.93
CA ALA A 97 6.63 -7.29 8.01
C ALA A 97 8.06 -7.12 7.49
N ARG A 98 8.51 -8.00 6.58
CA ARG A 98 9.82 -7.89 5.91
C ARG A 98 9.95 -6.61 5.10
N LEU A 99 8.95 -6.29 4.27
CA LEU A 99 8.92 -5.08 3.46
C LEU A 99 8.92 -3.80 4.31
N ARG A 100 8.25 -3.81 5.47
CA ARG A 100 8.30 -2.69 6.42
C ARG A 100 9.69 -2.53 7.05
N ALA A 101 10.33 -3.64 7.43
CA ALA A 101 11.68 -3.63 7.98
C ALA A 101 12.71 -3.12 6.95
N GLU A 102 12.58 -3.56 5.69
CA GLU A 102 13.42 -3.10 4.58
C GLU A 102 13.21 -1.62 4.29
N ASN A 103 11.95 -1.16 4.21
CA ASN A 103 11.65 0.27 4.08
C ASN A 103 12.27 1.12 5.19
N LYS A 104 12.26 0.63 6.43
CA LYS A 104 12.89 1.34 7.56
C LYS A 104 14.41 1.41 7.39
N LYS A 105 15.06 0.33 6.94
CA LYS A 105 16.50 0.30 6.65
C LYS A 105 16.86 1.28 5.54
N LEU A 106 16.17 1.20 4.40
CA LEU A 106 16.38 2.07 3.25
C LEU A 106 16.21 3.55 3.62
N LYS A 107 15.19 3.90 4.41
CA LYS A 107 15.01 5.28 4.92
C LYS A 107 16.17 5.73 5.80
N SER A 108 16.68 4.86 6.66
CA SER A 108 17.82 5.19 7.52
C SER A 108 19.13 5.37 6.72
N GLU A 109 19.30 4.62 5.63
CA GLU A 109 20.45 4.75 4.74
C GLU A 109 20.36 6.01 3.89
N ALA A 110 19.17 6.34 3.36
CA ALA A 110 18.92 7.59 2.66
C ALA A 110 19.27 8.80 3.54
N ALA A 111 18.78 8.84 4.78
CA ALA A 111 19.10 9.91 5.71
C ALA A 111 20.61 10.02 6.01
N LYS A 112 21.32 8.89 6.11
CA LYS A 112 22.79 8.89 6.30
C LYS A 112 23.52 9.43 5.07
N LEU A 113 23.07 9.07 3.87
CA LEU A 113 23.65 9.53 2.61
C LEU A 113 23.42 11.03 2.40
N GLU A 114 22.22 11.53 2.72
CA GLU A 114 21.90 12.96 2.69
C GLU A 114 22.80 13.75 3.65
N ALA A 115 22.96 13.29 4.90
CA ALA A 115 23.86 13.94 5.85
C ALA A 115 25.33 13.93 5.41
N LYS A 116 25.78 12.88 4.70
CA LYS A 116 27.13 12.85 4.11
C LYS A 116 27.25 13.83 2.95
N ASN A 117 26.25 13.89 2.07
CA ASN A 117 26.24 14.83 0.96
C ASN A 117 26.30 16.28 1.48
N GLU A 118 25.52 16.63 2.50
CA GLU A 118 25.54 17.96 3.10
C GLU A 118 26.92 18.33 3.68
N LYS A 119 27.58 17.38 4.36
CA LYS A 119 28.95 17.59 4.84
C LYS A 119 29.93 17.83 3.70
N LEU A 120 29.89 16.98 2.68
CA LEU A 120 30.76 17.09 1.51
C LEU A 120 30.53 18.40 0.75
N THR A 121 29.27 18.84 0.59
CA THR A 121 28.99 20.13 -0.06
C THR A 121 29.51 21.30 0.77
N SER A 122 29.44 21.23 2.11
CA SER A 122 30.02 22.24 2.99
C SER A 122 31.56 22.30 2.90
N GLU A 123 32.22 21.14 2.82
CA GLU A 123 33.67 21.04 2.66
C GLU A 123 34.12 21.54 1.29
N LEU A 124 33.38 21.20 0.23
CA LEU A 124 33.58 21.76 -1.10
C LEU A 124 33.37 23.28 -1.11
N GLY A 125 32.42 23.81 -0.34
CA GLY A 125 32.25 25.24 -0.15
C GLY A 125 33.49 25.89 0.45
N LYS A 126 34.00 25.34 1.56
CA LYS A 126 35.21 25.85 2.25
C LYS A 126 36.46 25.81 1.37
N THR A 127 36.65 24.72 0.63
CA THR A 127 37.79 24.59 -0.30
C THR A 127 37.69 25.58 -1.46
N LYS A 128 36.49 25.78 -2.02
CA LYS A 128 36.27 26.81 -3.05
C LYS A 128 36.58 28.21 -2.54
N THR A 129 36.16 28.57 -1.33
CA THR A 129 36.49 29.88 -0.75
C THR A 129 37.99 30.04 -0.49
N ALA A 130 38.68 28.98 -0.04
CA ALA A 130 40.12 29.01 0.14
C ALA A 130 40.87 29.23 -1.19
N LEU A 131 40.42 28.57 -2.26
CA LEU A 131 40.96 28.77 -3.61
C LEU A 131 40.72 30.19 -4.13
N ASP A 132 39.56 30.79 -3.88
CA ASP A 132 39.26 32.17 -4.27
C ASP A 132 40.19 33.18 -3.54
N ILE A 133 40.42 32.98 -2.24
CA ILE A 133 41.35 33.81 -1.46
C ILE A 133 42.78 33.65 -1.99
N ALA A 134 43.23 32.41 -2.23
CA ALA A 134 44.56 32.14 -2.77
C ALA A 134 44.74 32.78 -4.15
N GLY A 135 43.73 32.70 -5.02
CA GLY A 135 43.73 33.35 -6.33
C GLY A 135 43.83 34.87 -6.24
N LYS A 136 43.10 35.50 -5.32
CA LYS A 136 43.17 36.95 -5.08
C LYS A 136 44.53 37.39 -4.52
N ALA A 137 45.09 36.62 -3.59
CA ALA A 137 46.42 36.88 -3.06
C ALA A 137 47.51 36.77 -4.14
N PHE A 138 47.40 35.77 -5.01
CA PHE A 138 48.31 35.62 -6.16
C PHE A 138 48.21 36.80 -7.13
N ALA A 139 46.99 37.25 -7.46
CA ALA A 139 46.78 38.42 -8.32
C ALA A 139 47.39 39.70 -7.71
N LEU A 140 47.20 39.92 -6.40
CA LEU A 140 47.81 41.05 -5.70
C LEU A 140 49.35 41.01 -5.76
N LEU A 141 49.95 39.83 -5.58
CA LEU A 141 51.40 39.66 -5.67
C LEU A 141 51.93 39.91 -7.09
N ASP A 142 51.20 39.48 -8.12
CA ASP A 142 51.53 39.76 -9.52
C ASP A 142 51.48 41.27 -9.82
N ASP A 143 50.46 41.96 -9.33
CA ASP A 143 50.33 43.42 -9.49
C ASP A 143 51.47 44.18 -8.78
N ILE A 144 51.80 43.80 -7.54
CA ILE A 144 52.93 44.39 -6.80
C ILE A 144 54.24 44.14 -7.57
N SER A 145 54.47 42.91 -8.04
CA SER A 145 55.65 42.56 -8.83
C SER A 145 55.78 43.41 -10.09
N ARG A 146 54.69 43.62 -10.83
CA ARG A 146 54.70 44.46 -12.04
C ARG A 146 54.95 45.93 -11.73
N SER A 147 54.37 46.45 -10.65
CA SER A 147 54.60 47.84 -10.23
C SER A 147 56.06 48.08 -9.81
N ALA A 148 56.70 47.12 -9.13
CA ALA A 148 58.09 47.23 -8.72
C ALA A 148 59.07 47.24 -9.90
N ASP A 149 58.81 46.43 -10.94
CA ASP A 149 59.61 46.40 -12.18
C ASP A 149 59.45 47.69 -13.03
N SER A 150 58.37 48.44 -12.80
CA SER A 150 58.07 49.69 -13.52
C SER A 150 58.79 50.92 -12.95
N ASP A 151 59.21 50.89 -11.67
CA ASP A 151 59.90 52.00 -10.99
C ASP A 151 61.44 51.97 -11.19
N GLU A 152 61.99 50.89 -11.74
CA GLU A 152 63.44 50.70 -11.96
C GLU A 152 63.91 51.10 -13.37
N SER A 153 63.03 51.71 -14.19
CA SER A 153 63.29 52.22 -15.56
C SER A 153 63.13 53.72 -15.68
#